data_AF-X1DIU8-F1
#
_entry.id   AF-X1DIU8-F1
#
_cell.length_a   1.000
_cell.length_b   1.000
_cell.length_c   1.000
_cell.angle_alpha   90.00
_cell.angle_beta   90.00
_cell.angle_gamma   90.00
#
_symmetry.space_group_name_H-M   'P 1'
#
loop_
_entity.id
_entity.type
_entity.pdbx_description
1 polymer ?
#
loop_
_entity_poly.entity_id
_entity_poly.type
_entity_poly.pdbx_seq_one_letter_code
_entity_poly.pdbx_strand_id
1 'polypeptide(L)'
;SSSYSLVDYNRCGIPVAEIVTERDFCFPEEARIFLVKLRSIVQHLGVCDGNMEEGSMRCDANVSLRDAKTGALGTKVEIKNMNSFKAVKKALQFEVDRQKRLLAEGEKIVQETRHWDESKNVTISMRSKEEAHDYRYFPEPDLLPIKVDVKMIDKIRKSLPELPEARRERFIENYQIPKYDAEILTSSKALGDYYEKAASLYPNSKILSNWIMGELMRYLNEEKIEIDESPISPEKLVEMLKLIDEGVISGKMAKDVFEKMFKTGRDASQIVKESGITQITDENEL
;
A
#
# COMPACT_ATOMS: atom_id res chain seq x y z
N SER A 1 -22.81 -3.99 29.03
CA SER A 1 -21.56 -3.28 29.34
C SER A 1 -20.84 -4.03 30.46
N SER A 2 -19.52 -4.22 30.36
CA SER A 2 -18.72 -4.79 31.46
C SER A 2 -18.60 -3.77 32.59
N SER A 3 -18.55 -4.21 33.85
CA SER A 3 -18.36 -3.37 35.03
C SER A 3 -16.89 -3.02 35.31
N TYR A 4 -15.96 -3.62 34.56
CA TYR A 4 -14.53 -3.42 34.68
C TYR A 4 -13.85 -3.46 33.31
N SER A 5 -12.66 -2.86 33.24
CA SER A 5 -11.77 -2.89 32.07
C SER A 5 -10.47 -3.58 32.44
N LEU A 6 -9.93 -4.38 31.53
CA LEU A 6 -8.60 -4.97 31.67
C LEU A 6 -7.61 -4.08 30.91
N VAL A 7 -6.44 -3.83 31.52
CA VAL A 7 -5.39 -2.99 30.94
C VAL A 7 -4.19 -3.87 30.63
N ASP A 8 -3.73 -3.84 29.39
CA ASP A 8 -2.51 -4.51 28.93
C ASP A 8 -1.45 -3.47 28.54
N TYR A 9 -0.27 -3.59 29.15
CA TYR A 9 0.87 -2.68 28.95
C TYR A 9 1.86 -3.16 27.88
N ASN A 10 1.63 -4.29 27.21
CA ASN A 10 2.53 -4.83 26.19
C ASN A 10 2.85 -3.84 25.05
N ARG A 11 1.97 -2.88 24.78
CA ARG A 11 2.16 -1.85 23.75
C ARG A 11 2.76 -0.53 24.25
N CYS A 12 3.00 -0.39 25.55
CA CYS A 12 3.51 0.86 26.13
C CYS A 12 4.98 1.07 25.79
N GLY A 13 5.34 2.28 25.35
CA GLY A 13 6.72 2.65 25.03
C GLY A 13 7.22 2.21 23.64
N ILE A 14 6.37 1.58 22.82
CA ILE A 14 6.71 1.28 21.42
C ILE A 14 6.94 2.61 20.66
N PRO A 15 8.03 2.76 19.89
CA PRO A 15 8.30 3.97 19.11
C PRO A 15 7.16 4.30 18.15
N VAL A 16 6.77 5.58 18.10
CA VAL A 16 5.76 6.10 17.17
C VAL A 16 6.31 7.36 16.52
N ALA A 17 6.07 7.50 15.22
CA ALA A 17 6.27 8.76 14.50
C ALA A 17 4.89 9.35 14.17
N GLU A 18 4.63 10.55 14.66
CA GLU A 18 3.42 11.30 14.32
C GLU A 18 3.70 12.20 13.11
N ILE A 19 2.91 12.04 12.05
CA ILE A 19 3.01 12.83 10.82
C ILE A 19 1.73 13.64 10.69
N VAL A 20 1.85 14.95 10.89
CA VAL A 20 0.74 15.90 10.71
C VAL A 20 0.88 16.56 9.34
N THR A 21 -0.17 16.46 8.53
CA THR A 21 -0.22 17.11 7.22
C THR A 21 -0.83 18.50 7.33
N GLU A 22 -0.41 19.40 6.46
CA GLU A 22 -1.16 20.62 6.17
C GLU A 22 -2.53 20.29 5.54
N ARG A 23 -3.42 21.28 5.51
CA ARG A 23 -4.82 21.15 5.06
C ARG A 23 -4.99 21.23 3.54
N ASP A 24 -4.22 20.44 2.81
CA ASP A 24 -4.12 20.56 1.33
C ASP A 24 -5.05 19.60 0.57
N PHE A 25 -5.67 18.63 1.24
CA PHE A 25 -6.60 17.70 0.61
C PHE A 25 -7.97 18.36 0.37
N CYS A 26 -8.42 18.36 -0.87
CA CYS A 26 -9.72 18.88 -1.28
C CYS A 26 -10.78 17.77 -1.42
N PHE A 27 -10.35 16.53 -1.67
CA PHE A 27 -11.24 15.39 -1.90
C PHE A 27 -10.90 14.18 -1.02
N PRO A 28 -11.91 13.40 -0.56
CA PRO A 28 -11.67 12.16 0.19
C PRO A 28 -10.76 11.14 -0.53
N GLU A 29 -10.77 11.14 -1.86
CA GLU A 29 -9.91 10.27 -2.67
C GLU A 29 -8.42 10.65 -2.54
N GLU A 30 -8.10 11.94 -2.46
CA GLU A 30 -6.72 12.41 -2.31
C GLU A 30 -6.13 11.96 -0.98
N ALA A 31 -6.92 12.02 0.11
CA ALA A 31 -6.51 11.51 1.42
C ALA A 31 -6.21 10.00 1.37
N ARG A 32 -7.02 9.21 0.66
CA ARG A 32 -6.76 7.77 0.45
C ARG A 32 -5.46 7.55 -0.33
N ILE A 33 -5.27 8.28 -1.43
CA ILE A 33 -4.06 8.17 -2.27
C ILE A 33 -2.81 8.57 -1.46
N PHE A 34 -2.89 9.64 -0.67
CA PHE A 34 -1.82 10.08 0.21
C PHE A 34 -1.42 8.98 1.20
N LEU A 35 -2.38 8.37 1.89
CA LEU A 35 -2.09 7.30 2.86
C LEU A 35 -1.47 6.07 2.18
N VAL A 36 -1.93 5.71 0.98
CA VAL A 36 -1.33 4.62 0.19
C VAL A 36 0.12 4.95 -0.21
N LYS A 37 0.38 6.18 -0.66
CA LYS A 37 1.74 6.63 -0.98
C LYS A 37 2.64 6.66 0.25
N LEU A 38 2.14 7.16 1.38
CA LEU A 38 2.87 7.19 2.64
C LEU A 38 3.22 5.79 3.11
N ARG A 39 2.26 4.83 3.06
CA ARG A 39 2.52 3.41 3.32
C ARG A 39 3.65 2.88 2.43
N SER A 40 3.57 3.13 1.12
CA SER A 40 4.59 2.66 0.18
C SER A 40 5.97 3.21 0.51
N ILE A 41 6.08 4.50 0.88
CA ILE A 41 7.33 5.12 1.30
C ILE A 41 7.90 4.45 2.56
N VAL A 42 7.11 4.31 3.63
CA VAL A 42 7.62 3.75 4.90
C VAL A 42 8.01 2.27 4.78
N GLN A 43 7.29 1.52 3.93
CA GLN A 43 7.65 0.13 3.59
C GLN A 43 8.97 0.07 2.81
N HIS A 44 9.17 0.97 1.84
CA HIS A 44 10.43 1.03 1.09
C HIS A 44 11.61 1.41 1.97
N LEU A 45 11.40 2.31 2.93
CA LEU A 45 12.39 2.68 3.94
C LEU A 45 12.68 1.55 4.95
N GLY A 46 11.81 0.54 5.06
CA GLY A 46 11.96 -0.56 6.00
C GLY A 46 11.76 -0.16 7.46
N VAL A 47 11.04 0.94 7.73
CA VAL A 47 10.84 1.49 9.08
C VAL A 47 9.48 1.15 9.69
N CYS A 48 8.50 0.77 8.86
CA CYS A 48 7.16 0.38 9.28
C CYS A 48 6.52 -0.49 8.19
N ASP A 49 5.79 -1.54 8.57
CA ASP A 49 5.02 -2.38 7.64
C ASP A 49 3.79 -1.65 7.05
N GLY A 50 3.34 -0.56 7.68
CA GLY A 50 2.24 0.28 7.24
C GLY A 50 0.86 -0.38 7.24
N ASN A 51 0.67 -1.46 8.00
CA ASN A 51 -0.59 -2.17 8.11
C ASN A 51 -1.61 -1.46 9.03
N MET A 52 -2.72 -1.01 8.46
CA MET A 52 -3.79 -0.38 9.26
C MET A 52 -4.61 -1.37 10.07
N GLU A 53 -4.74 -2.62 9.63
CA GLU A 53 -5.57 -3.64 10.29
C GLU A 53 -4.92 -4.13 11.59
N GLU A 54 -3.60 -4.31 11.58
CA GLU A 54 -2.78 -4.62 12.76
C GLU A 54 -2.48 -3.37 13.61
N GLY A 55 -2.80 -2.19 13.07
CA GLY A 55 -2.69 -0.90 13.75
C GLY A 55 -1.27 -0.39 13.90
N SER A 56 -0.33 -0.81 13.06
CA SER A 56 1.01 -0.23 12.92
C SER A 56 0.98 1.12 12.18
N MET A 57 -0.04 1.33 11.33
CA MET A 57 -0.38 2.63 10.75
C MET A 57 -1.78 3.06 11.23
N ARG A 58 -1.88 4.31 11.69
CA ARG A 58 -3.15 4.89 12.18
C ARG A 58 -3.37 6.24 11.54
N CYS A 59 -4.63 6.62 11.37
CA CYS A 59 -5.01 7.90 10.82
C CYS A 59 -6.26 8.43 11.52
N ASP A 60 -6.14 9.63 12.07
CA ASP A 60 -7.27 10.47 12.45
C ASP A 60 -7.44 11.55 11.36
N ALA A 61 -8.66 11.75 10.90
CA ALA A 61 -8.95 12.61 9.75
C ALA A 61 -9.68 13.88 10.19
N ASN A 62 -9.17 15.04 9.80
CA ASN A 62 -9.81 16.32 10.08
C ASN A 62 -10.50 16.83 8.81
N VAL A 63 -11.77 17.24 8.90
CA VAL A 63 -12.55 17.71 7.75
C VAL A 63 -13.40 18.93 8.11
N SER A 64 -13.43 19.88 7.18
CA SER A 64 -14.27 21.07 7.23
C SER A 64 -14.67 21.46 5.82
N LEU A 65 -15.89 21.96 5.63
CA LEU A 65 -16.29 22.55 4.36
C LEU A 65 -15.71 23.95 4.19
N ARG A 66 -15.36 24.29 2.95
CA ARG A 66 -14.91 25.62 2.55
C ARG A 66 -16.04 26.34 1.83
N ASP A 67 -16.28 27.60 2.17
CA ASP A 67 -17.18 28.46 1.42
C ASP A 67 -16.57 28.79 0.05
N ALA A 68 -17.26 28.44 -1.03
CA ALA A 68 -16.79 28.64 -2.39
C ALA A 68 -16.68 30.13 -2.81
N LYS A 69 -17.42 31.03 -2.16
CA LYS A 69 -17.43 32.47 -2.48
C LYS A 69 -16.37 33.23 -1.71
N THR A 70 -16.26 32.96 -0.41
CA THR A 70 -15.36 33.72 0.49
C THR A 70 -14.02 33.02 0.69
N GLY A 71 -13.93 31.73 0.37
CA GLY A 71 -12.76 30.91 0.60
C GLY A 71 -12.51 30.57 2.09
N ALA A 72 -13.38 31.00 2.99
CA ALA A 72 -13.28 30.75 4.42
C ALA A 72 -13.53 29.28 4.75
N LEU A 73 -12.80 28.75 5.73
CA LEU A 73 -13.01 27.40 6.23
C LEU A 73 -14.08 27.41 7.33
N GLY A 74 -14.96 26.43 7.26
CA GLY A 74 -15.97 26.19 8.28
C GLY A 74 -15.42 25.47 9.51
N THR A 75 -16.34 25.03 10.37
CA THR A 75 -16.01 24.30 11.60
C THR A 75 -15.36 22.96 11.29
N LYS A 76 -14.27 22.66 12.00
CA LYS A 76 -13.53 21.39 11.89
C LYS A 76 -14.25 20.27 12.65
N VAL A 77 -14.38 19.12 12.03
CA VAL A 77 -14.76 17.86 12.66
C VAL A 77 -13.60 16.88 12.55
N GLU A 78 -13.28 16.20 13.64
CA GLU A 78 -12.27 15.16 13.69
C GLU A 78 -12.96 13.79 13.64
N ILE A 79 -12.50 12.89 12.78
CA ILE A 79 -12.99 11.52 12.65
C ILE A 79 -11.90 10.57 13.12
N LYS A 80 -12.26 9.66 14.03
CA LYS A 80 -11.39 8.61 14.59
C LYS A 80 -11.89 7.22 14.25
N ASN A 81 -11.03 6.23 14.49
CA ASN A 81 -11.29 4.79 14.32
C ASN A 81 -11.58 4.35 12.88
N MET A 82 -10.69 4.72 11.97
CA MET A 82 -10.72 4.22 10.59
C MET A 82 -9.57 3.22 10.42
N ASN A 83 -9.90 1.94 10.28
CA ASN A 83 -8.91 0.85 10.27
C ASN A 83 -8.45 0.42 8.87
N SER A 84 -8.90 1.12 7.82
CA SER A 84 -8.47 0.86 6.45
C SER A 84 -8.47 2.13 5.61
N PHE A 85 -7.67 2.16 4.54
CA PHE A 85 -7.66 3.28 3.59
C PHE A 85 -9.04 3.53 2.96
N LYS A 86 -9.80 2.44 2.72
CA LYS A 86 -11.17 2.50 2.21
C LYS A 86 -12.12 3.10 3.25
N ALA A 87 -11.96 2.76 4.53
CA ALA A 87 -12.73 3.34 5.62
C ALA A 87 -12.47 4.85 5.74
N VAL A 88 -11.21 5.31 5.63
CA VAL A 88 -10.88 6.75 5.64
C VAL A 88 -11.63 7.50 4.54
N LYS A 89 -11.57 7.02 3.29
CA LYS A 89 -12.31 7.63 2.18
C LYS A 89 -13.81 7.69 2.45
N LYS A 90 -14.41 6.57 2.88
CA LYS A 90 -15.84 6.49 3.15
C LYS A 90 -16.27 7.41 4.29
N ALA A 91 -15.50 7.47 5.35
CA ALA A 91 -15.78 8.30 6.51
C ALA A 91 -15.73 9.79 6.17
N LEU A 92 -14.69 10.21 5.44
CA LEU A 92 -14.57 11.57 4.92
C LEU A 92 -15.73 11.91 3.98
N GLN A 93 -16.09 11.02 3.05
CA GLN A 93 -17.21 11.24 2.13
C GLN A 93 -18.53 11.41 2.89
N PHE A 94 -18.82 10.51 3.83
CA PHE A 94 -20.00 10.60 4.68
C PHE A 94 -20.05 11.91 5.46
N GLU A 95 -18.93 12.31 6.06
CA GLU A 95 -18.86 13.53 6.86
C GLU A 95 -19.02 14.80 6.02
N VAL A 96 -18.44 14.82 4.81
CA VAL A 96 -18.67 15.90 3.84
C VAL A 96 -20.15 16.04 3.50
N ASP A 97 -20.83 14.93 3.20
CA ASP A 97 -22.25 14.95 2.85
C ASP A 97 -23.14 15.30 4.05
N ARG A 98 -22.77 14.85 5.25
CA ARG A 98 -23.42 15.26 6.50
C ARG A 98 -23.29 16.78 6.71
N GLN A 99 -22.08 17.34 6.63
CA GLN A 99 -21.86 18.77 6.84
C GLN A 99 -22.63 19.60 5.81
N LYS A 100 -22.68 19.16 4.54
CA LYS A 100 -23.47 19.83 3.49
C LYS A 100 -24.95 19.87 3.82
N ARG A 101 -25.51 18.73 4.27
CA ARG A 101 -26.92 18.64 4.66
C ARG A 101 -27.26 19.56 5.84
N LEU A 102 -26.44 19.56 6.89
CA LEU A 102 -26.64 20.44 8.05
C LEU A 102 -26.66 21.91 7.64
N LEU A 103 -25.71 22.33 6.81
CA LEU A 103 -25.67 23.72 6.32
C LEU A 103 -26.86 24.06 5.41
N ALA A 104 -27.35 23.11 4.61
CA ALA A 104 -28.54 23.30 3.76
C ALA A 104 -29.83 23.42 4.59
N GLU A 105 -29.90 22.74 5.73
CA GLU A 105 -31.00 22.82 6.71
C GLU A 105 -30.89 24.06 7.62
N GLY A 106 -29.82 24.86 7.48
CA GLY A 106 -29.57 26.05 8.30
C GLY A 106 -29.01 25.74 9.69
N GLU A 107 -28.61 24.49 9.93
CA GLU A 107 -27.97 24.07 11.17
C GLU A 107 -26.48 24.47 11.20
N LYS A 108 -25.95 24.61 12.42
CA LYS A 108 -24.52 24.92 12.63
C LYS A 108 -23.73 23.64 12.86
N ILE A 109 -22.59 23.53 12.19
CA ILE A 109 -21.60 22.48 12.47
C ILE A 109 -20.89 22.83 13.77
N VAL A 110 -20.90 21.90 14.72
CA VAL A 110 -20.18 22.00 15.99
C VAL A 110 -18.83 21.30 15.86
N GLN A 111 -17.80 21.84 16.51
CA GLN A 111 -16.50 21.16 16.59
C GLN A 111 -16.63 19.99 17.55
N GLU A 112 -16.48 18.78 17.02
CA GLU A 112 -16.62 17.55 17.79
C GLU A 112 -15.70 16.47 17.20
N THR A 113 -15.36 15.49 18.04
CA THR A 113 -14.71 14.27 17.61
C THR A 113 -15.77 13.20 17.38
N ARG A 114 -15.77 12.63 16.18
CA ARG A 114 -16.69 11.59 15.74
C ARG A 114 -15.95 10.29 15.54
N HIS A 115 -16.66 9.19 15.68
CA HIS A 115 -16.16 7.84 15.48
C HIS A 115 -16.77 7.24 14.22
N TRP A 116 -15.97 6.59 13.39
CA TRP A 116 -16.49 5.85 12.23
C TRP A 116 -17.04 4.48 12.66
N ASP A 117 -18.32 4.22 12.41
CA ASP A 117 -18.95 2.91 12.56
C ASP A 117 -19.00 2.23 11.18
N GLU A 118 -18.06 1.31 10.95
CA GLU A 118 -17.91 0.61 9.67
C GLU A 118 -19.10 -0.32 9.36
N SER A 119 -19.77 -0.86 10.38
CA SER A 119 -20.93 -1.74 10.20
C SER A 119 -22.14 -0.99 9.64
N LYS A 120 -22.31 0.26 10.06
CA LYS A 120 -23.41 1.13 9.63
C LYS A 120 -23.02 2.10 8.52
N ASN A 121 -21.73 2.23 8.23
CA ASN A 121 -21.16 3.25 7.33
C ASN A 121 -21.61 4.68 7.72
N VAL A 122 -21.53 5.02 9.01
CA VAL A 122 -21.89 6.35 9.53
C VAL A 122 -20.84 6.86 10.51
N THR A 123 -20.71 8.19 10.62
CA THR A 123 -19.98 8.83 11.73
C THR A 123 -20.92 9.04 12.93
N ILE A 124 -20.47 8.66 14.12
CA ILE A 124 -21.23 8.81 15.38
C ILE A 124 -20.50 9.82 16.27
N SER A 125 -21.24 10.77 16.86
CA SER A 125 -20.65 11.72 17.81
C SER A 125 -20.14 10.98 19.04
N MET A 126 -18.88 11.20 19.42
CA MET A 126 -18.42 10.79 20.74
C MET A 126 -18.84 11.86 21.75
N ARG A 127 -19.11 11.44 23.00
CA ARG A 127 -19.67 12.29 24.06
C ARG A 127 -18.97 13.65 24.11
N SER A 128 -19.76 14.73 24.08
CA SER A 128 -19.36 16.14 23.85
C SER A 128 -18.50 16.83 24.92
N LYS A 129 -17.86 16.08 25.83
CA LYS A 129 -17.03 16.65 26.91
C LYS A 129 -15.56 16.30 26.73
N GLU A 130 -14.96 16.94 25.74
CA GLU A 130 -13.53 17.18 25.73
C GLU A 130 -13.36 18.67 25.42
N GLU A 131 -13.36 19.48 26.49
CA GLU A 131 -12.76 20.82 26.42
C GLU A 131 -11.34 20.67 25.84
N ALA A 132 -10.82 21.68 25.13
CA ALA A 132 -9.47 21.62 24.58
C ALA A 132 -8.50 21.22 25.69
N HIS A 133 -7.99 19.98 25.65
CA HIS A 133 -7.22 19.42 26.75
C HIS A 133 -5.96 20.26 26.94
N ASP A 134 -5.81 20.84 28.13
CA ASP A 134 -4.55 21.44 28.53
C ASP A 134 -3.56 20.32 28.81
N TYR A 135 -2.81 19.95 27.77
CA TYR A 135 -1.76 18.92 27.83
C TYR A 135 -0.57 19.34 28.69
N ARG A 136 -0.49 20.62 29.12
CA ARG A 136 0.58 21.17 29.97
C ARG A 136 1.96 20.78 29.45
N TYR A 137 2.20 20.97 28.14
CA TYR A 137 3.50 20.63 27.54
C TYR A 137 4.64 21.40 28.23
N PHE A 138 5.65 20.65 28.69
CA PHE A 138 6.93 21.19 29.15
C PHE A 138 8.07 20.25 28.69
N PRO A 139 9.31 20.74 28.56
CA PRO A 139 10.45 19.90 28.17
C PRO A 139 10.66 18.76 29.18
N GLU A 140 10.79 17.54 28.69
CA GLU A 140 11.05 16.34 29.51
C GLU A 140 12.41 16.48 30.24
N PRO A 141 12.43 16.62 31.58
CA PRO A 141 13.67 16.83 32.33
C PRO A 141 14.60 15.61 32.35
N ASP A 142 14.05 14.40 32.20
CA ASP A 142 14.84 13.16 32.25
C ASP A 142 15.60 12.89 30.94
N LEU A 143 15.25 13.59 29.85
CA LEU A 143 15.87 13.44 28.54
C LEU A 143 16.66 14.68 28.14
N LEU A 144 17.96 14.49 27.88
CA LEU A 144 18.79 15.55 27.31
C LEU A 144 18.36 15.84 25.86
N PRO A 145 18.44 17.11 25.41
CA PRO A 145 18.14 17.46 24.02
C PRO A 145 18.99 16.67 23.03
N ILE A 146 18.35 16.04 22.05
CA ILE A 146 19.02 15.30 20.98
C ILE A 146 19.62 16.32 19.99
N LYS A 147 20.94 16.25 19.80
CA LYS A 147 21.64 17.05 18.79
C LYS A 147 21.82 16.24 17.51
N VAL A 148 21.14 16.64 16.44
CA VAL A 148 21.29 16.05 15.11
C VAL A 148 22.32 16.87 14.33
N ASP A 149 23.48 16.28 14.03
CA ASP A 149 24.53 16.94 13.26
C ASP A 149 24.46 16.60 11.76
N VAL A 150 25.15 17.39 10.94
CA VAL A 150 25.17 17.22 9.47
C VAL A 150 25.76 15.86 9.08
N LYS A 151 26.74 15.34 9.85
CA LYS A 151 27.36 14.05 9.55
C LYS A 151 26.38 12.89 9.71
N MET A 152 25.53 12.93 10.74
CA MET A 152 24.47 11.98 10.98
C MET A 152 23.43 12.04 9.85
N ILE A 153 23.03 13.25 9.45
CA ILE A 153 22.10 13.44 8.33
C ILE A 153 22.69 12.86 7.03
N ASP A 154 23.95 13.16 6.72
CA ASP A 154 24.60 12.67 5.50
C ASP A 154 24.77 11.15 5.51
N LYS A 155 25.06 10.57 6.67
CA LYS A 155 25.12 9.11 6.83
C LYS A 155 23.76 8.47 6.54
N ILE A 156 22.68 8.99 7.13
CA ILE A 156 21.32 8.49 6.91
C ILE A 156 20.91 8.67 5.45
N ARG A 157 21.18 9.85 4.86
CA ARG A 157 20.85 10.14 3.47
C ARG A 157 21.49 9.15 2.50
N LYS A 158 22.75 8.74 2.75
CA LYS A 158 23.46 7.74 1.94
C LYS A 158 22.93 6.31 2.14
N SER A 159 22.29 6.00 3.27
CA SER A 159 21.68 4.69 3.51
C SER A 159 20.22 4.61 3.06
N LEU A 160 19.61 5.72 2.63
CA LEU A 160 18.23 5.69 2.15
C LEU A 160 18.13 4.82 0.89
N PRO A 161 17.18 3.87 0.85
CA PRO A 161 16.90 3.11 -0.35
C PRO A 161 16.28 4.01 -1.43
N GLU A 162 16.25 3.48 -2.65
CA GLU A 162 15.49 4.12 -3.73
C GLU A 162 13.99 4.16 -3.36
N LEU A 163 13.40 5.35 -3.44
CA LEU A 163 11.98 5.54 -3.13
C LEU A 163 11.09 5.07 -4.30
N PRO A 164 9.81 4.71 -4.04
CA PRO A 164 8.93 4.12 -5.04
C PRO A 164 8.80 4.94 -6.33
N GLU A 165 8.74 6.27 -6.22
CA GLU A 165 8.57 7.16 -7.36
C GLU A 165 9.80 7.20 -8.27
N ALA A 166 10.99 7.34 -7.68
CA ALA A 166 12.26 7.27 -8.42
C ALA A 166 12.44 5.88 -9.06
N ARG A 167 12.09 4.82 -8.32
CA ARG A 167 12.12 3.45 -8.83
C ARG A 167 11.19 3.24 -10.03
N ARG A 168 9.98 3.81 -9.97
CA ARG A 168 9.01 3.77 -11.08
C ARG A 168 9.55 4.45 -12.33
N GLU A 169 10.13 5.64 -12.18
CA GLU A 169 10.75 6.37 -13.29
C GLU A 169 11.90 5.57 -13.90
N ARG A 170 12.78 5.02 -13.06
CA ARG A 170 13.86 4.14 -13.51
C ARG A 170 13.33 2.91 -14.23
N PHE A 171 12.22 2.31 -13.80
CA PHE A 171 11.65 1.16 -14.49
C PHE A 171 11.15 1.52 -15.89
N ILE A 172 10.52 2.68 -16.05
CA ILE A 172 10.07 3.17 -17.35
C ILE A 172 11.27 3.43 -18.27
N GLU A 173 12.31 4.08 -17.75
CA GLU A 173 13.49 4.46 -18.55
C GLU A 173 14.41 3.27 -18.87
N ASN A 174 14.75 2.44 -17.89
CA ASN A 174 15.74 1.38 -18.07
C ASN A 174 15.14 0.08 -18.61
N TYR A 175 13.92 -0.27 -18.19
CA TYR A 175 13.26 -1.51 -18.61
C TYR A 175 12.26 -1.30 -19.76
N GLN A 176 12.00 -0.04 -20.15
CA GLN A 176 11.13 0.32 -21.29
C GLN A 176 9.72 -0.29 -21.17
N ILE A 177 9.23 -0.43 -19.93
CA ILE A 177 7.88 -0.93 -19.65
C ILE A 177 6.86 0.21 -19.59
N PRO A 178 5.57 -0.05 -19.89
CA PRO A 178 4.53 0.95 -19.77
C PRO A 178 4.44 1.54 -18.37
N LYS A 179 4.05 2.82 -18.28
CA LYS A 179 3.86 3.52 -17.00
C LYS A 179 2.93 2.76 -16.05
N TYR A 180 1.87 2.14 -16.58
CA TYR A 180 0.92 1.36 -15.81
C TYR A 180 1.58 0.14 -15.13
N ASP A 181 2.34 -0.64 -15.89
CA ASP A 181 3.10 -1.78 -15.37
C ASP A 181 4.10 -1.32 -14.30
N ALA A 182 4.86 -0.24 -14.57
CA ALA A 182 5.82 0.30 -13.62
C ALA A 182 5.16 0.74 -12.31
N GLU A 183 3.99 1.38 -12.37
CA GLU A 183 3.24 1.79 -11.17
C GLU A 183 2.82 0.60 -10.30
N ILE A 184 2.40 -0.51 -10.92
CA ILE A 184 1.97 -1.69 -10.17
C ILE A 184 3.18 -2.46 -9.65
N LEU A 185 4.22 -2.66 -10.46
CA LEU A 185 5.44 -3.36 -10.06
C LEU A 185 6.19 -2.63 -8.94
N THR A 186 6.03 -1.31 -8.81
CA THR A 186 6.61 -0.51 -7.73
C THR A 186 5.63 -0.21 -6.59
N SER A 187 4.44 -0.81 -6.60
CA SER A 187 3.42 -0.58 -5.57
C SER A 187 3.86 -1.08 -4.19
N SER A 188 4.60 -2.18 -4.14
CA SER A 188 5.25 -2.71 -2.94
C SER A 188 6.74 -2.94 -3.20
N LYS A 189 7.54 -2.83 -2.13
CA LYS A 189 8.99 -3.06 -2.21
C LYS A 189 9.28 -4.49 -2.70
N ALA A 190 8.56 -5.47 -2.15
CA ALA A 190 8.76 -6.89 -2.44
C ALA A 190 8.48 -7.21 -3.92
N LEU A 191 7.43 -6.64 -4.51
CA LEU A 191 7.10 -6.87 -5.92
C LEU A 191 8.13 -6.22 -6.86
N GLY A 192 8.59 -5.02 -6.50
CA GLY A 192 9.66 -4.36 -7.24
C GLY A 192 10.97 -5.16 -7.19
N ASP A 193 11.33 -5.67 -6.00
CA ASP A 193 12.53 -6.48 -5.81
C ASP A 193 12.45 -7.80 -6.61
N TYR A 194 11.27 -8.43 -6.62
CA TYR A 194 10.99 -9.61 -7.43
C TYR A 194 11.21 -9.32 -8.92
N TYR A 195 10.63 -8.23 -9.42
CA TYR A 195 10.74 -7.84 -10.83
C TYR A 195 12.18 -7.58 -11.24
N GLU A 196 12.94 -6.79 -10.48
CA GLU A 196 14.33 -6.50 -10.81
C GLU A 196 15.21 -7.75 -10.79
N LYS A 197 14.98 -8.64 -9.82
CA LYS A 197 15.70 -9.91 -9.77
C LYS A 197 15.42 -10.74 -11.02
N ALA A 198 14.16 -10.86 -11.42
CA ALA A 198 13.80 -11.57 -12.65
C ALA A 198 14.36 -10.86 -13.91
N ALA A 199 14.31 -9.52 -13.98
CA ALA A 199 14.83 -8.74 -15.10
C ALA A 199 16.35 -8.83 -15.23
N SER A 200 17.07 -9.07 -14.12
CA SER A 200 18.52 -9.34 -14.17
C SER A 200 18.88 -10.70 -14.80
N LEU A 201 17.93 -11.64 -14.83
CA LEU A 201 18.10 -13.00 -15.34
C LEU A 201 17.48 -13.20 -16.74
N TYR A 202 16.64 -12.26 -17.18
CA TYR A 202 15.86 -12.35 -18.40
C TYR A 202 15.86 -11.03 -19.18
N PRO A 203 16.35 -11.02 -20.44
CA PRO A 203 16.60 -9.78 -21.17
C PRO A 203 15.34 -9.06 -21.64
N ASN A 204 14.20 -9.76 -21.80
CA ASN A 204 12.97 -9.16 -22.31
C ASN A 204 12.06 -8.70 -21.17
N SER A 205 12.36 -7.52 -20.64
CA SER A 205 11.65 -6.88 -19.52
C SER A 205 10.15 -6.69 -19.74
N LYS A 206 9.71 -6.53 -21.00
CA LYS A 206 8.29 -6.35 -21.36
C LYS A 206 7.51 -7.67 -21.33
N ILE A 207 8.10 -8.76 -21.83
CA ILE A 207 7.48 -10.08 -21.67
C ILE A 207 7.39 -10.43 -20.19
N LEU A 208 8.45 -10.16 -19.44
CA LEU A 208 8.47 -10.39 -18.00
C LEU A 208 7.39 -9.58 -17.26
N SER A 209 7.24 -8.29 -17.57
CA SER A 209 6.19 -7.47 -16.95
C SER A 209 4.80 -8.03 -17.24
N ASN A 210 4.52 -8.41 -18.49
CA ASN A 210 3.24 -8.99 -18.88
C ASN A 210 2.91 -10.29 -18.11
N TRP A 211 3.89 -11.17 -17.89
CA TRP A 211 3.68 -12.42 -17.16
C TRP A 211 3.46 -12.21 -15.67
N ILE A 212 4.20 -11.27 -15.07
CA ILE A 212 4.01 -10.90 -13.66
C ILE A 212 2.63 -10.26 -13.48
N MET A 213 2.34 -9.23 -14.27
CA MET A 213 1.09 -8.47 -14.23
C MET A 213 -0.14 -9.31 -14.56
N GLY A 214 0.01 -10.32 -15.41
CA GLY A 214 -1.05 -11.23 -15.84
C GLY A 214 -1.18 -12.43 -14.93
N GLU A 215 -0.36 -13.45 -15.13
CA GLU A 215 -0.56 -14.76 -14.51
C GLU A 215 -0.15 -14.74 -13.03
N LEU A 216 1.04 -14.23 -12.69
CA LEU A 216 1.50 -14.24 -11.29
C LEU A 216 0.56 -13.46 -10.38
N MET A 217 0.25 -12.21 -10.72
CA MET A 217 -0.68 -11.39 -9.95
C MET A 217 -2.09 -11.99 -9.88
N ARG A 218 -2.55 -12.69 -10.92
CA ARG A 218 -3.84 -13.41 -10.86
C ARG A 218 -3.83 -14.45 -9.75
N TYR A 219 -2.83 -15.34 -9.72
CA TYR A 219 -2.77 -16.41 -8.72
C TYR A 219 -2.51 -15.88 -7.30
N LEU A 220 -1.67 -14.86 -7.14
CA LEU A 220 -1.48 -14.21 -5.82
C LEU A 220 -2.81 -13.66 -5.27
N ASN A 221 -3.61 -13.02 -6.12
CA ASN A 221 -4.92 -12.50 -5.73
C ASN A 221 -5.96 -13.60 -5.46
N GLU A 222 -5.95 -14.68 -6.24
CA GLU A 222 -6.86 -15.83 -6.06
C GLU A 222 -6.59 -16.55 -4.74
N GLU A 223 -5.32 -16.82 -4.42
CA GLU A 223 -4.90 -17.46 -3.17
C GLU A 223 -4.78 -16.50 -1.99
N LYS A 224 -4.91 -15.18 -2.23
CA LYS A 224 -4.78 -14.10 -1.24
C LYS A 224 -3.45 -14.13 -0.49
N ILE A 225 -2.38 -14.42 -1.21
CA ILE A 225 -1.01 -14.42 -0.69
C ILE A 225 -0.22 -13.28 -1.33
N GLU A 226 0.78 -12.78 -0.61
CA GLU A 226 1.68 -11.74 -1.11
C GLU A 226 2.85 -12.35 -1.90
N ILE A 227 3.58 -11.50 -2.65
CA ILE A 227 4.65 -11.95 -3.55
C ILE A 227 5.81 -12.65 -2.83
N ASP A 228 6.06 -12.31 -1.58
CA ASP A 228 7.06 -12.92 -0.70
C ASP A 228 6.68 -14.34 -0.26
N GLU A 229 5.38 -14.66 -0.24
CA GLU A 229 4.85 -15.99 0.03
C GLU A 229 4.69 -16.84 -1.23
N SER A 230 4.99 -16.27 -2.41
CA SER A 230 4.79 -16.96 -3.69
C SER A 230 5.66 -18.23 -3.81
N PRO A 231 5.08 -19.37 -4.23
CA PRO A 231 5.87 -20.57 -4.54
C PRO A 231 6.74 -20.42 -5.81
N ILE A 232 6.47 -19.38 -6.61
CA ILE A 232 7.18 -19.07 -7.85
C ILE A 232 8.24 -18.02 -7.59
N SER A 233 9.49 -18.46 -7.43
CA SER A 233 10.63 -17.53 -7.34
C SER A 233 10.91 -16.85 -8.70
N PRO A 234 11.61 -15.70 -8.70
CA PRO A 234 12.05 -15.02 -9.93
C PRO A 234 12.77 -15.95 -10.91
N GLU A 235 13.62 -16.85 -10.39
CA GLU A 235 14.39 -17.81 -11.18
C GLU A 235 13.48 -18.82 -11.89
N LYS A 236 12.46 -19.34 -11.20
CA LYS A 236 11.51 -20.31 -11.77
C LYS A 236 10.67 -19.70 -12.87
N LEU A 237 10.20 -18.46 -12.66
CA LEU A 237 9.47 -17.74 -13.71
C LEU A 237 10.37 -17.55 -14.95
N VAL A 238 11.61 -17.12 -14.75
CA VAL A 238 12.55 -16.92 -15.86
C VAL A 238 12.90 -18.23 -16.57
N GLU A 239 13.04 -19.35 -15.84
CA GLU A 239 13.23 -20.68 -16.43
C GLU A 239 12.08 -21.03 -17.39
N MET A 240 10.83 -20.83 -16.95
CA MET A 240 9.67 -21.06 -17.81
C MET A 240 9.68 -20.17 -19.06
N LEU A 241 10.01 -18.89 -18.91
CA LEU A 241 10.08 -17.96 -20.05
C LEU A 241 11.17 -18.37 -21.06
N LYS A 242 12.31 -18.90 -20.59
CA LYS A 242 13.35 -19.43 -21.48
C LYS A 242 12.87 -20.63 -22.30
N LEU A 243 12.03 -21.50 -21.73
CA LEU A 243 11.42 -22.61 -22.48
C LEU A 243 10.47 -22.12 -23.58
N ILE A 244 9.84 -20.96 -23.40
CA ILE A 244 9.04 -20.32 -24.46
C ILE A 244 9.97 -19.78 -25.56
N ASP A 245 11.04 -19.08 -25.19
CA ASP A 245 11.99 -18.50 -26.14
C ASP A 245 12.72 -19.57 -26.97
N GLU A 246 12.99 -20.73 -26.36
CA GLU A 246 13.57 -21.92 -27.02
C GLU A 246 12.55 -22.65 -27.92
N GLY A 247 11.28 -22.25 -27.90
CA GLY A 247 10.22 -22.90 -28.67
C GLY A 247 9.79 -24.27 -28.14
N VAL A 248 10.24 -24.67 -26.95
CA VAL A 248 9.88 -25.94 -26.31
C VAL A 248 8.39 -25.96 -25.97
N ILE A 249 7.85 -24.82 -25.51
CA ILE A 249 6.44 -24.65 -25.20
C ILE A 249 5.89 -23.38 -25.85
N SER A 250 4.65 -23.44 -26.33
CA SER A 250 3.94 -22.24 -26.77
C SER A 250 3.51 -21.38 -25.57
N GLY A 251 3.26 -20.08 -25.79
CA GLY A 251 2.73 -19.20 -24.74
C GLY A 251 1.38 -19.67 -24.16
N LYS A 252 0.58 -20.43 -24.91
CA LYS A 252 -0.64 -21.06 -24.41
C LYS A 252 -0.33 -22.20 -23.44
N MET A 253 0.58 -23.09 -23.83
CA MET A 253 1.04 -24.20 -22.99
C MET A 253 1.74 -23.71 -21.72
N ALA A 254 2.46 -22.59 -21.80
CA ALA A 254 3.12 -21.98 -20.66
C ALA A 254 2.13 -21.57 -19.55
N LYS A 255 0.88 -21.22 -19.87
CA LYS A 255 -0.13 -20.91 -18.84
C LYS A 255 -0.50 -22.16 -18.03
N ASP A 256 -0.70 -23.29 -18.71
CA ASP A 256 -1.00 -24.57 -18.06
C ASP A 256 0.20 -25.06 -17.22
N VAL A 257 1.43 -24.82 -17.71
CA VAL A 257 2.66 -25.09 -16.96
C VAL A 257 2.75 -24.18 -15.73
N PHE A 258 2.51 -22.88 -15.88
CA PHE A 258 2.55 -21.91 -14.78
C PHE A 258 1.57 -22.28 -13.67
N GLU A 259 0.33 -22.67 -14.01
CA GLU A 259 -0.66 -23.14 -13.04
C GLU A 259 -0.13 -24.31 -12.21
N LYS A 260 0.46 -25.31 -12.86
CA LYS A 260 1.05 -26.47 -12.18
C LYS A 260 2.25 -26.07 -11.32
N MET A 261 3.11 -25.16 -11.82
CA MET A 261 4.22 -24.63 -11.05
C MET A 261 3.72 -23.95 -9.78
N PHE A 262 2.66 -23.14 -9.88
CA PHE A 262 2.14 -22.38 -8.75
C PHE A 262 1.55 -23.32 -7.69
N LYS A 263 0.78 -24.34 -8.11
CA LYS A 263 0.17 -25.32 -7.20
C LYS A 263 1.15 -26.26 -6.53
N THR A 264 2.23 -26.64 -7.22
CA THR A 264 3.16 -27.68 -6.74
C THR A 264 4.50 -27.14 -6.25
N GLY A 265 4.84 -25.89 -6.61
CA GLY A 265 6.16 -25.31 -6.39
C GLY A 265 7.27 -25.96 -7.22
N ARG A 266 6.97 -26.82 -8.19
CA ARG A 266 7.99 -27.48 -9.04
C ARG A 266 8.46 -26.58 -10.18
N ASP A 267 9.61 -26.93 -10.74
CA ASP A 267 10.23 -26.20 -11.84
C ASP A 267 9.54 -26.49 -13.18
N ALA A 268 9.59 -25.51 -14.09
CA ALA A 268 8.92 -25.59 -15.40
C ALA A 268 9.41 -26.78 -16.22
N SER A 269 10.73 -27.01 -16.24
CA SER A 269 11.34 -28.09 -17.00
C SER A 269 10.90 -29.48 -16.55
N GLN A 270 10.66 -29.67 -15.24
CA GLN A 270 10.15 -30.93 -14.70
C GLN A 270 8.71 -31.18 -15.15
N ILE A 271 7.85 -30.15 -15.05
CA ILE A 271 6.44 -30.25 -15.43
C ILE A 271 6.28 -30.52 -16.93
N VAL A 272 7.09 -29.87 -17.76
CA VAL A 272 7.10 -30.07 -19.22
C VAL A 272 7.47 -31.51 -19.57
N LYS A 273 8.54 -32.05 -18.96
CA LYS A 273 8.99 -33.44 -19.19
C LYS A 273 7.95 -34.47 -18.74
N GLU A 274 7.35 -34.29 -17.57
CA GLU A 274 6.36 -35.23 -17.02
C GLU A 274 5.03 -35.20 -17.79
N SER A 275 4.65 -34.03 -18.30
CA SER A 275 3.36 -33.85 -18.97
C SER A 275 3.40 -34.15 -20.49
N GLY A 276 4.59 -34.35 -21.07
CA GLY A 276 4.77 -34.51 -22.52
C GLY A 276 4.36 -33.27 -23.33
N ILE A 277 4.34 -32.10 -22.69
CA ILE A 277 3.87 -30.84 -23.27
C ILE A 277 5.05 -30.22 -24.04
N THR A 278 5.29 -30.67 -25.26
CA THR A 278 6.30 -30.09 -26.16
C THR A 278 5.63 -29.63 -27.45
N GLN A 279 6.02 -28.45 -27.94
CA GLN A 279 5.51 -27.95 -29.21
C GLN A 279 6.08 -28.80 -30.36
N ILE A 280 5.20 -29.41 -31.17
CA ILE A 280 5.62 -30.10 -32.41
C ILE A 280 5.79 -29.02 -33.47
N THR A 281 7.02 -28.78 -33.91
CA THR A 281 7.37 -27.80 -34.95
C THR A 281 7.81 -28.43 -36.27
N ASP A 282 7.65 -29.74 -36.46
CA ASP A 282 8.02 -30.38 -37.73
C ASP A 282 7.01 -30.06 -38.84
N GLU A 283 7.43 -29.24 -39.80
CA GLU A 283 6.70 -28.96 -41.06
C GLU A 283 6.51 -30.20 -41.95
N ASN A 284 7.08 -31.36 -41.59
CA ASN A 284 6.94 -32.62 -42.33
C ASN A 284 5.82 -33.54 -41.81
N GLU A 285 5.11 -33.18 -40.73
CA GLU A 285 4.00 -33.98 -40.16
C GLU A 285 2.66 -33.22 -40.04
N LEU A 286 2.42 -32.21 -40.89
CA LEU A 286 1.12 -31.55 -41.02
C LEU A 286 0.32 -32.07 -42.23
#